data_AF-A0A2M7DZV6-F1
#
_entry.id   AF-A0A2M7DZV6-F1
#
_cell.length_a   1.000
_cell.length_b   1.000
_cell.length_c   1.000
_cell.angle_alpha   90.00
_cell.angle_beta   90.00
_cell.angle_gamma   90.00
#
_symmetry.space_group_name_H-M   'P 1'
#
loop_
_entity.id
_entity.type
_entity.pdbx_description
1 polymer ?
#
loop_
_entity_poly.entity_id
_entity_poly.type
_entity_poly.pdbx_seq_one_letter_code
_entity_poly.pdbx_strand_id
1 'polypeptide(L)'
;MPAGNGATTELLQNFGAKAEPFDLFPEYFMLKNIECKKANILDKIPVNDSYADILICQEGIEHFSDQLKVLKEFNRVLKQNGELLITTPSYSNLAAKYSYLLFESE
;
A
#
# COMPACT_ATOMS: atom_id res chain seq x y z
N MET A 1 -1.43 1.71 -1.55
CA MET A 1 -2.33 0.65 -1.05
C MET A 1 -1.59 -0.18 -0.04
N PRO A 2 -1.98 -0.22 1.24
CA PRO A 2 -2.99 0.65 1.84
C PRO A 2 -2.64 2.13 1.61
N ALA A 3 -3.65 3.00 1.62
CA ALA A 3 -3.46 4.45 1.50
C ALA A 3 -3.28 5.10 2.88
N GLY A 4 -3.72 4.44 3.95
CA GLY A 4 -3.64 4.92 5.31
C GLY A 4 -4.26 6.31 5.42
N ASN A 5 -3.52 7.24 6.05
CA ASN A 5 -3.97 8.62 6.21
C ASN A 5 -3.84 9.49 4.94
N GLY A 6 -3.18 9.00 3.90
CA GLY A 6 -3.00 9.68 2.62
C GLY A 6 -1.68 10.44 2.44
N ALA A 7 -0.71 10.37 3.36
CA ALA A 7 0.56 11.09 3.24
C ALA A 7 1.29 10.86 1.91
N THR A 8 1.40 9.60 1.46
CA THR A 8 2.02 9.26 0.17
C THR A 8 1.20 9.80 -1.01
N THR A 9 -0.13 9.77 -0.92
CA THR A 9 -1.00 10.33 -1.96
C THR A 9 -0.81 11.83 -2.11
N GLU A 10 -0.73 12.57 -1.00
CA GLU A 10 -0.47 14.02 -0.99
C GLU A 10 0.87 14.32 -1.63
N LEU A 11 1.93 13.60 -1.23
CA LEU A 11 3.26 13.77 -1.78
C LEU A 11 3.27 13.57 -3.30
N LEU A 12 2.67 12.48 -3.79
CA LEU A 12 2.59 12.18 -5.21
C LEU A 12 1.83 13.27 -5.99
N GLN A 13 0.71 13.75 -5.46
CA GLN A 13 -0.05 14.85 -6.08
C GLN A 13 0.78 16.15 -6.15
N ASN A 14 1.55 16.47 -5.10
CA ASN A 14 2.43 17.64 -5.09
C ASN A 14 3.53 17.57 -6.15
N PHE A 15 3.94 16.37 -6.55
CA PHE A 15 4.85 16.14 -7.69
C PHE A 15 4.13 16.04 -9.05
N GLY A 16 2.82 16.30 -9.10
CA GLY A 16 2.04 16.28 -10.34
C GLY A 16 1.61 14.88 -10.80
N ALA A 17 1.78 13.84 -9.98
CA ALA A 17 1.32 12.51 -10.32
C ALA A 17 -0.20 12.37 -10.13
N LYS A 18 -0.84 11.60 -11.01
CA LYS A 18 -2.24 11.19 -10.85
C LYS A 18 -2.32 9.99 -9.89
N ALA A 19 -2.36 10.26 -8.59
CA ALA A 19 -2.47 9.23 -7.56
C ALA A 19 -3.95 8.85 -7.31
N GLU A 20 -4.24 7.54 -7.26
CA GLU A 20 -5.55 7.01 -6.83
C GLU A 20 -5.38 6.17 -5.54
N PRO A 21 -5.86 6.66 -4.39
CA PRO A 21 -5.76 5.95 -3.12
C PRO A 21 -6.83 4.88 -2.96
N PHE A 22 -6.43 3.72 -2.47
CA PHE A 22 -7.34 2.65 -2.08
C PHE A 22 -6.91 2.07 -0.73
N ASP A 23 -7.88 1.73 0.10
CA ASP A 23 -7.67 1.16 1.43
C ASP A 23 -8.83 0.24 1.83
N LEU A 24 -8.59 -0.69 2.76
CA LEU A 24 -9.66 -1.49 3.37
C LEU A 24 -10.54 -0.62 4.28
N PHE A 25 -9.92 0.38 4.92
CA PHE A 25 -10.53 1.30 5.88
C PHE A 25 -10.37 2.76 5.41
N PRO A 26 -11.11 3.19 4.38
CA PRO A 26 -11.01 4.55 3.84
C PRO A 26 -11.35 5.65 4.86
N GLU A 27 -12.02 5.32 5.97
CA GLU A 27 -12.32 6.24 7.07
C GLU A 27 -11.09 6.85 7.75
N TYR A 28 -9.91 6.22 7.65
CA TYR A 28 -8.66 6.78 8.17
C TYR A 28 -8.00 7.78 7.23
N PHE A 29 -8.48 7.89 5.98
CA PHE A 29 -7.92 8.76 4.98
C PHE A 29 -8.32 10.22 5.22
N MET A 30 -7.34 11.13 5.26
CA MET A 30 -7.56 12.50 5.75
C MET A 30 -7.63 13.56 4.64
N LEU A 31 -7.16 13.26 3.43
CA LEU A 31 -7.14 14.26 2.35
C LEU A 31 -8.55 14.49 1.83
N LYS A 32 -8.96 15.77 1.75
CA LYS A 32 -10.31 16.18 1.34
C LYS A 32 -10.46 16.42 -0.16
N ASN A 33 -9.35 16.61 -0.87
CA ASN A 33 -9.32 16.93 -2.29
C ASN A 33 -9.35 15.68 -3.19
N ILE A 34 -9.28 14.49 -2.60
CA ILE A 34 -9.36 13.21 -3.32
C ILE A 34 -10.09 12.18 -2.47
N GLU A 35 -10.90 11.35 -3.11
CA GLU A 35 -11.60 10.25 -2.46
C GLU A 35 -10.69 9.01 -2.35
N CYS A 36 -10.60 8.42 -1.15
CA CYS A 36 -10.05 7.09 -0.97
C CYS A 36 -11.11 6.02 -1.20
N LYS A 37 -10.87 5.16 -2.19
CA LYS A 37 -11.80 4.09 -2.57
C LYS A 37 -11.60 2.89 -1.66
N LYS A 38 -12.69 2.33 -1.13
CA LYS A 38 -12.62 1.07 -0.39
C LYS A 38 -12.20 -0.08 -1.30
N ALA A 39 -11.19 -0.85 -0.91
CA ALA A 39 -10.75 -2.04 -1.62
C ALA A 39 -10.24 -3.12 -0.65
N ASN A 40 -10.78 -4.33 -0.76
CA ASN A 40 -10.19 -5.52 -0.17
C ASN A 40 -9.28 -6.18 -1.21
N ILE A 41 -7.96 -6.12 -1.00
CA ILE A 41 -6.97 -6.64 -1.96
C ILE A 41 -7.11 -8.16 -2.14
N LEU A 42 -7.50 -8.88 -1.07
CA LEU A 42 -7.72 -10.32 -1.15
C LEU A 42 -8.91 -10.68 -2.06
N ASP A 43 -9.82 -9.76 -2.33
CA ASP A 43 -10.93 -9.97 -3.25
C ASP A 43 -10.57 -9.44 -4.64
N LYS A 44 -10.51 -8.10 -4.75
CA LYS A 44 -10.19 -7.39 -6.00
C LYS A 44 -10.01 -5.89 -5.74
N ILE A 45 -9.00 -5.29 -6.35
CA ILE A 45 -8.89 -3.82 -6.48
C ILE A 45 -9.87 -3.37 -7.57
N PRO A 46 -10.75 -2.38 -7.31
CA PRO A 46 -11.83 -1.98 -8.22
C PRO A 46 -11.31 -1.12 -9.39
N VAL A 47 -10.40 -1.69 -10.18
CA VAL A 47 -9.82 -1.14 -11.40
C VAL A 47 -9.70 -2.25 -12.45
N ASN A 48 -9.60 -1.84 -13.71
CA ASN A 48 -9.40 -2.75 -14.83
C ASN A 48 -8.01 -3.40 -14.79
N ASP A 49 -7.82 -4.43 -15.60
CA ASP A 49 -6.50 -5.03 -15.83
C ASP A 49 -5.60 -4.01 -16.53
N SER A 50 -4.28 -4.05 -16.25
CA SER A 50 -3.30 -3.12 -16.84
C SER A 50 -3.69 -1.64 -16.71
N TYR A 51 -4.06 -1.23 -15.51
CA TYR A 51 -4.55 0.11 -15.20
C TYR A 51 -3.43 1.08 -14.78
N ALA A 52 -2.52 0.63 -13.91
CA ALA A 52 -1.53 1.50 -13.27
C ALA A 52 -0.13 1.35 -13.88
N ASP A 53 0.57 2.47 -14.05
CA ASP A 53 2.00 2.49 -14.41
C ASP A 53 2.88 2.14 -13.19
N ILE A 54 2.48 2.58 -12.00
CA ILE A 54 3.16 2.30 -10.73
C ILE A 54 2.11 1.90 -9.69
N LEU A 55 2.40 0.85 -8.91
CA LEU A 55 1.63 0.45 -7.73
C LEU A 55 2.53 0.50 -6.51
N ILE A 56 2.05 1.17 -5.45
CA ILE A 56 2.80 1.35 -4.21
C ILE A 56 2.08 0.62 -3.07
N CYS A 57 2.81 -0.26 -2.38
CA CYS A 57 2.39 -0.94 -1.16
C CYS A 57 3.42 -0.74 -0.05
N GLN A 58 3.18 0.26 0.80
CA GLN A 58 4.07 0.61 1.90
C GLN A 58 3.56 0.03 3.21
N GLU A 59 4.39 -0.76 3.88
CA GLU A 59 4.10 -1.36 5.20
C GLU A 59 2.68 -1.97 5.24
N GLY A 60 2.38 -2.78 4.23
CA GLY A 60 1.04 -3.35 4.03
C GLY A 60 1.06 -4.82 3.67
N ILE A 61 2.10 -5.30 2.99
CA ILE A 61 2.15 -6.67 2.45
C ILE A 61 2.14 -7.73 3.57
N GLU A 62 2.75 -7.42 4.71
CA GLU A 62 2.88 -8.26 5.89
C GLU A 62 1.56 -8.53 6.61
N HIS A 63 0.56 -7.66 6.43
CA HIS A 63 -0.73 -7.76 7.09
C HIS A 63 -1.72 -8.65 6.32
N PHE A 64 -1.41 -9.04 5.09
CA PHE A 64 -2.28 -9.93 4.31
C PHE A 64 -2.06 -11.40 4.68
N SER A 65 -3.17 -12.14 4.81
CA SER A 65 -3.14 -13.58 5.09
C SER A 65 -2.63 -14.43 3.93
N ASP A 66 -2.72 -13.93 2.69
CA ASP A 66 -2.23 -14.58 1.47
C ASP A 66 -1.50 -13.56 0.59
N GLN A 67 -0.18 -13.42 0.81
CA GLN A 67 0.63 -12.48 0.04
C GLN A 67 0.73 -12.88 -1.44
N LEU A 68 0.66 -14.17 -1.79
CA LEU A 68 0.73 -14.61 -3.18
C LEU A 68 -0.51 -14.17 -3.97
N LYS A 69 -1.70 -14.28 -3.36
CA LYS A 69 -2.95 -13.78 -3.95
C LYS A 69 -2.88 -12.27 -4.16
N VAL A 70 -2.34 -11.53 -3.19
CA VAL A 70 -2.11 -10.08 -3.30
C VAL A 70 -1.16 -9.74 -4.44
N LEU A 71 -0.02 -10.43 -4.56
CA LEU A 71 0.94 -10.20 -5.65
C LEU A 71 0.35 -10.51 -7.03
N LYS A 72 -0.51 -11.53 -7.14
CA LYS A 72 -1.25 -11.81 -8.39
C LYS A 72 -2.21 -10.67 -8.74
N GLU A 73 -2.90 -10.14 -7.75
CA GLU A 73 -3.80 -9.01 -7.96
C GLU A 73 -3.04 -7.73 -8.34
N PHE A 74 -1.88 -7.46 -7.72
CA PHE A 74 -1.00 -6.36 -8.12
C PHE A 74 -0.50 -6.53 -9.55
N ASN A 75 -0.13 -7.74 -9.95
CA ASN A 75 0.27 -8.03 -11.34
C ASN A 75 -0.87 -7.78 -12.33
N ARG A 76 -2.11 -8.16 -12.00
CA ARG A 76 -3.29 -7.88 -12.83
C ARG A 76 -3.49 -6.38 -13.05
N VAL A 77 -3.33 -5.58 -11.99
CA VAL A 77 -3.54 -4.13 -12.01
C VAL A 77 -2.44 -3.38 -12.74
N LEU A 78 -1.19 -3.84 -12.66
CA LEU A 78 -0.06 -3.22 -13.32
C LEU A 78 -0.11 -3.41 -14.83
N LYS A 79 0.25 -2.36 -15.57
CA LYS A 79 0.52 -2.45 -17.01
C LYS A 79 1.76 -3.31 -17.26
N GLN A 80 1.92 -3.79 -18.49
CA GLN A 80 3.19 -4.36 -18.94
C GLN A 80 4.30 -3.32 -18.76
N ASN A 81 5.41 -3.72 -18.13
CA ASN A 81 6.52 -2.85 -17.72
C ASN A 81 6.18 -1.81 -16.64
N GLY A 82 5.01 -1.92 -16.00
CA GLY A 82 4.68 -1.16 -14.81
C GLY A 82 5.51 -1.62 -13.61
N GLU A 83 5.68 -0.74 -12.64
CA GLU A 83 6.54 -0.96 -11.49
C GLU A 83 5.74 -1.17 -10.21
N LEU A 84 6.18 -2.14 -9.40
CA LEU A 84 5.65 -2.42 -8.08
C LEU A 84 6.66 -2.00 -7.03
N LEU A 85 6.33 -1.00 -6.22
CA LEU A 85 7.11 -0.62 -5.05
C LEU A 85 6.48 -1.24 -3.79
N ILE A 86 7.19 -2.14 -3.12
CA ILE A 86 6.78 -2.71 -1.84
C ILE A 86 7.79 -2.33 -0.76
N THR A 87 7.29 -1.87 0.40
CA THR A 87 8.07 -1.81 1.64
C THR A 87 7.39 -2.68 2.69
N THR A 88 8.19 -3.23 3.59
CA THR A 88 7.74 -4.07 4.70
C THR A 88 8.77 -3.96 5.83
N PRO A 89 8.38 -4.16 7.10
CA PRO A 89 9.29 -4.05 8.22
C PRO A 89 10.48 -5.01 8.08
N SER A 90 11.69 -4.51 8.34
CA SER A 90 12.87 -5.37 8.42
C SER A 90 13.04 -5.92 9.83
N TYR A 91 12.55 -7.14 10.07
CA TYR A 91 12.73 -7.86 11.34
C TYR A 91 14.20 -8.16 11.71
N SER A 92 15.12 -7.98 10.76
CA SER A 92 16.56 -8.20 10.96
C SER A 92 17.33 -6.95 11.40
N ASN A 93 16.67 -5.81 11.57
CA ASN A 93 17.34 -4.60 12.03
C ASN A 93 17.71 -4.71 13.53
N LEU A 94 19.00 -4.54 13.86
CA LEU A 94 19.51 -4.54 15.23
C LEU A 94 18.73 -3.58 16.13
N ALA A 95 18.35 -2.41 15.62
CA ALA A 95 17.55 -1.44 16.37
C ALA A 95 16.15 -1.99 16.75
N ALA A 96 15.50 -2.73 15.85
CA ALA A 96 14.21 -3.37 16.14
C ALA A 96 14.36 -4.50 17.15
N LYS A 97 15.42 -5.32 17.04
CA LYS A 97 15.73 -6.37 18.03
C LYS A 97 16.05 -5.80 19.41
N TYR A 98 16.79 -4.69 19.48
CA TYR A 98 17.05 -3.99 20.73
C TYR A 98 15.80 -3.35 21.30
N SER A 99 14.95 -2.74 20.47
CA SER A 99 13.68 -2.17 20.93
C SER A 99 12.78 -3.26 21.51
N TYR A 100 12.66 -4.40 20.83
CA TYR A 100 11.87 -5.54 21.30
C TYR A 100 12.42 -6.11 22.61
N LEU A 101 13.75 -6.28 22.70
CA LEU A 101 14.42 -6.77 23.92
C LEU A 101 14.27 -5.83 25.12
N LEU A 102 14.29 -4.51 24.88
CA LEU A 102 14.33 -3.52 25.96
C LEU A 102 12.95 -3.00 26.37
N PHE A 103 11.97 -3.03 25.46
CA PHE A 103 10.70 -2.33 25.67
C PHE A 103 9.44 -3.21 25.55
N GLU A 104 9.56 -4.50 25.18
CA GLU A 104 8.41 -5.45 25.08
C GLU A 104 7.12 -4.84 24.48
N SER A 105 7.25 -4.00 23.45
CA SER A 105 6.12 -3.31 22.86
C SER A 105 5.70 -4.00 21.56
N GLU A 106 4.49 -4.56 21.53
CA GLU A 106 3.70 -4.74 20.31
C GLU A 106 3.24 -3.39 19.76
#